data_AF-A0A967VQB6-F1
#
_entry.id   AF-A0A967VQB6-F1
#
_cell.length_a   1.000
_cell.length_b   1.000
_cell.length_c   1.000
_cell.angle_alpha   90.00
_cell.angle_beta   90.00
_cell.angle_gamma   90.00
#
_symmetry.space_group_name_H-M   'P 1'
#
loop_
_entity.id
_entity.type
_entity.pdbx_description
1 polymer ?
#
loop_
_entity_poly.entity_id
_entity_poly.type
_entity_poly.pdbx_seq_one_letter_code
_entity_poly.pdbx_strand_id
1 'polypeptide(L)'
;MSWFLRHPRYAALNRFADGELDPRKHTRVARHLADCTRCRAEVIFIRNAGRLAGTLDAPPAPTATLGRVLERRREGERALIPLGPPGSRPDPAT
;
A
#
# COMPACT_ATOMS: atom_id res chain seq x y z
N MET A 1 -10.96 -0.51 28.27
CA MET A 1 -11.83 0.02 27.20
C MET A 1 -11.69 1.54 27.16
N SER A 2 -10.65 2.07 26.52
CA SER A 2 -10.38 3.53 26.45
C SER A 2 -9.74 3.94 25.12
N TRP A 3 -10.13 3.28 24.02
CA TRP A 3 -9.65 3.62 22.67
C TRP A 3 -10.65 4.46 21.85
N PHE A 4 -11.87 4.66 22.36
CA PHE A 4 -12.96 5.36 21.66
C PHE A 4 -12.78 6.89 21.59
N LEU A 5 -11.90 7.49 22.41
CA LEU A 5 -11.71 8.94 22.47
C LEU A 5 -10.62 9.48 21.53
N ARG A 6 -9.87 8.62 20.84
CA ARG A 6 -8.80 9.04 19.92
C ARG A 6 -8.88 8.29 18.60
N HIS A 7 -9.38 8.97 17.57
CA HIS A 7 -9.29 8.51 16.20
C HIS A 7 -7.84 8.56 15.68
N PRO A 8 -7.43 7.60 14.83
CA PRO A 8 -6.20 7.75 14.05
C PRO A 8 -6.22 9.04 13.24
N ARG A 9 -5.07 9.70 13.15
CA ARG A 9 -4.88 10.83 12.23
C ARG A 9 -5.09 10.37 10.79
N TYR A 10 -5.59 11.26 9.94
CA TYR A 10 -5.80 11.01 8.51
C TYR A 10 -4.59 10.35 7.83
N ALA A 11 -3.38 10.89 8.05
CA ALA A 11 -2.16 10.34 7.47
C ALA A 11 -1.90 8.86 7.82
N ALA A 12 -2.36 8.39 8.99
CA ALA A 12 -2.26 6.97 9.36
C ALA A 12 -3.33 6.12 8.66
N LEU A 13 -4.54 6.66 8.45
CA LEU A 13 -5.59 5.99 7.68
C LEU A 13 -5.22 5.89 6.20
N ASN A 14 -4.59 6.93 5.63
CA ASN A 14 -4.08 6.91 4.25
C ASN A 14 -3.01 5.84 4.06
N ARG A 15 -1.97 5.85 4.88
CA ARG A 15 -0.92 4.81 4.83
C ARG A 15 -1.47 3.41 5.14
N PHE A 16 -2.52 3.29 5.95
CA PHE A 16 -3.19 2.01 6.17
C PHE A 16 -3.92 1.55 4.91
N ALA A 17 -4.61 2.45 4.21
CA ALA A 17 -5.30 2.16 2.97
C ALA A 17 -4.32 1.64 1.89
N ASP A 18 -3.13 2.22 1.83
CA ASP A 18 -2.05 1.89 0.87
C ASP A 18 -1.16 0.71 1.30
N GLY A 19 -1.31 0.20 2.53
CA GLY A 19 -0.49 -0.91 3.05
C GLY A 19 0.93 -0.52 3.49
N GLU A 20 1.19 0.76 3.72
CA GLU A 20 2.52 1.33 4.01
C GLU A 20 2.85 1.46 5.51
N LEU A 21 1.95 1.04 6.40
CA LEU A 21 2.21 1.08 7.83
C LEU A 21 3.14 -0.05 8.27
N ASP A 22 4.03 0.23 9.21
CA ASP A 22 4.75 -0.83 9.92
C ASP A 22 3.78 -1.79 10.64
N PRO A 23 4.17 -3.06 10.87
CA PRO A 23 3.26 -4.06 11.41
C PRO A 23 2.58 -3.65 12.72
N ARG A 24 3.30 -2.97 13.62
CA ARG A 24 2.74 -2.54 14.92
C ARG A 24 1.68 -1.46 14.74
N LYS A 25 1.93 -0.46 13.89
CA LYS A 25 0.95 0.59 13.57
C LYS A 25 -0.24 0.01 12.81
N HIS A 26 0.01 -0.91 11.87
CA HIS A 26 -1.03 -1.58 11.12
C HIS A 26 -2.01 -2.31 12.06
N THR A 27 -1.52 -3.15 12.97
CA THR A 27 -2.38 -3.85 13.96
C THR A 27 -3.17 -2.88 14.82
N ARG A 28 -2.57 -1.76 15.25
CA ARG A 28 -3.27 -0.76 16.07
C ARG A 28 -4.41 -0.10 15.30
N VAL A 29 -4.18 0.30 14.05
CA VAL A 29 -5.20 0.90 13.19
C VAL A 29 -6.28 -0.12 12.84
N ALA A 30 -5.90 -1.36 12.50
CA ALA A 30 -6.83 -2.45 12.22
C ALA A 30 -7.79 -2.71 13.39
N ARG A 31 -7.29 -2.77 14.63
CA ARG A 31 -8.15 -2.92 15.81
C ARG A 31 -9.12 -1.74 15.95
N HIS A 32 -8.67 -0.51 15.75
CA HIS A 32 -9.57 0.65 15.79
C HIS A 32 -10.67 0.56 14.71
N LEU A 33 -10.30 0.14 13.51
CA LEU A 33 -11.22 -0.06 12.39
C LEU A 33 -12.23 -1.19 12.63
N ALA A 34 -11.96 -2.14 13.53
CA ALA A 34 -12.95 -3.16 13.91
C ALA A 34 -14.17 -2.53 14.61
N ASP A 35 -13.96 -1.44 15.36
CA ASP A 35 -15.01 -0.84 16.20
C ASP A 35 -15.52 0.52 15.66
N CYS A 36 -14.79 1.20 14.77
CA CYS A 36 -15.13 2.56 14.33
C CYS A 36 -15.63 2.64 12.88
N THR A 37 -16.94 2.80 12.69
CA THR A 37 -17.56 2.97 11.35
C THR A 37 -17.05 4.19 10.61
N ARG A 38 -16.80 5.31 11.30
CA ARG A 38 -16.29 6.55 10.66
C ARG A 38 -14.91 6.34 10.03
N CYS A 39 -13.97 5.73 10.77
CA CYS A 39 -12.63 5.48 10.24
C CYS A 39 -12.65 4.39 9.15
N ARG A 40 -13.58 3.42 9.20
CA ARG A 40 -13.81 2.48 8.09
C ARG A 40 -14.25 3.20 6.82
N ALA A 41 -15.22 4.11 6.92
CA ALA A 41 -15.71 4.89 5.80
C ALA A 41 -14.58 5.71 5.15
N GLU A 42 -13.71 6.32 5.97
CA GLU A 42 -12.53 7.05 5.49
C GLU A 42 -11.58 6.16 4.68
N VAL A 43 -11.23 4.98 5.19
CA VAL A 43 -10.34 4.05 4.48
C VAL A 43 -10.97 3.54 3.18
N ILE A 44 -12.29 3.29 3.17
CA ILE A 44 -13.02 2.91 1.96
C ILE A 44 -12.95 4.03 0.92
N PHE A 45 -13.17 5.28 1.35
CA PHE A 45 -13.08 6.45 0.48
C PHE A 45 -11.70 6.56 -0.15
N ILE A 46 -10.63 6.48 0.66
CA ILE A 46 -9.24 6.56 0.17
C ILE A 46 -8.95 5.45 -0.86
N ARG A 47 -9.35 4.20 -0.57
CA ARG A 47 -9.17 3.08 -1.51
C ARG A 47 -9.94 3.26 -2.81
N ASN A 48 -11.15 3.80 -2.74
CA ASN A 48 -11.96 4.08 -3.92
C ASN A 48 -11.36 5.20 -4.77
N ALA A 49 -10.84 6.25 -4.13
CA ALA A 49 -10.11 7.32 -4.81
C ALA A 49 -8.87 6.77 -5.55
N GLY A 50 -8.07 5.92 -4.89
CA GLY A 50 -6.91 5.27 -5.54
C GLY A 50 -7.31 4.39 -6.72
N ARG A 51 -8.40 3.64 -6.61
CA ARG A 51 -8.93 2.83 -7.73
C ARG A 51 -9.38 3.69 -8.90
N LEU A 52 -10.10 4.78 -8.64
CA LEU A 52 -10.54 5.72 -9.68
C LEU A 52 -9.36 6.44 -10.33
N ALA A 53 -8.34 6.83 -9.57
CA ALA A 53 -7.11 7.40 -10.12
C ALA A 53 -6.44 6.42 -11.10
N GLY A 54 -6.48 5.12 -10.81
CA GLY A 54 -5.97 4.08 -11.70
C GLY A 54 -6.75 3.89 -13.02
N THR A 55 -7.93 4.49 -13.18
CA THR A 55 -8.70 4.45 -14.43
C THR A 55 -8.51 5.70 -15.29
N LEU A 56 -7.75 6.69 -14.82
CA LEU A 56 -7.43 7.88 -15.61
C LEU A 56 -6.50 7.51 -16.77
N ASP A 57 -6.59 8.26 -17.87
CA ASP A 57 -5.69 8.09 -19.01
C ASP A 57 -4.24 8.25 -18.56
N ALA A 58 -3.49 7.15 -18.66
CA ALA A 58 -2.07 7.15 -18.38
C ALA A 58 -1.30 7.58 -19.64
N PRO A 59 -0.19 8.33 -19.49
CA PRO A 59 0.69 8.59 -20.62
C PRO A 59 1.17 7.27 -21.21
N PRO A 60 1.25 7.14 -22.54
CA PRO A 60 1.70 5.90 -23.17
C PRO A 60 3.12 5.58 -22.70
N ALA A 61 3.32 4.34 -22.27
CA ALA A 61 4.67 3.86 -21.98
C ALA A 61 5.52 3.91 -23.26
N PRO A 62 6.84 4.16 -23.17
CA PRO A 62 7.71 4.11 -24.34
C PRO A 62 7.59 2.77 -25.05
N THR A 63 7.47 2.78 -26.38
CA THR A 63 7.11 1.60 -27.21
C THR A 63 8.03 0.40 -26.99
N ALA A 64 9.32 0.64 -26.73
CA ALA A 64 10.31 -0.40 -26.48
C ALA A 64 10.24 -1.04 -25.07
N THR A 65 9.47 -0.45 -24.14
CA THR A 65 9.45 -0.87 -22.73
C THR A 65 8.91 -2.28 -22.59
N LEU A 66 7.78 -2.57 -23.22
CA LEU A 66 7.14 -3.89 -23.14
C LEU A 66 8.04 -4.97 -23.76
N GLY A 67 8.59 -4.71 -24.94
CA GLY A 67 9.53 -5.64 -25.61
C GLY A 67 10.74 -5.96 -24.74
N ARG A 68 11.37 -4.95 -24.15
CA ARG A 68 12.51 -5.13 -23.22
C ARG A 68 12.14 -5.93 -21.97
N VAL A 69 10.94 -5.73 -21.43
CA VAL A 69 10.46 -6.50 -20.27
C VAL A 69 10.23 -7.96 -20.65
N LEU A 70 9.60 -8.21 -21.80
CA LEU A 70 9.32 -9.57 -22.28
C LEU A 70 10.61 -10.34 -22.58
N GLU A 71 11.61 -9.71 -23.17
CA GLU A 71 12.89 -10.37 -23.48
C GLU A 71 13.63 -10.80 -22.22
N ARG A 72 13.82 -9.88 -21.26
CA ARG A 72 14.43 -10.21 -19.96
C ARG A 72 13.72 -11.36 -19.25
N ARG A 73 12.38 -11.42 -19.35
CA ARG A 73 11.60 -12.53 -18.77
C ARG A 73 11.85 -13.87 -19.48
N ARG A 74 12.07 -13.87 -20.80
CA ARG A 74 12.43 -15.06 -21.59
C ARG A 74 13.82 -15.57 -21.25
N GLU A 75 14.76 -14.66 -21.01
CA GLU A 75 16.13 -14.95 -20.57
C GLU A 75 16.19 -15.46 -19.11
N GLY A 76 15.05 -15.51 -18.42
CA GLY A 76 14.94 -16.01 -17.05
C GLY A 76 15.16 -14.94 -15.98
N GLU A 77 15.39 -13.68 -16.36
CA GLU A 77 15.48 -12.60 -15.39
C GLU A 77 14.13 -12.38 -14.70
N ARG A 78 14.15 -12.49 -13.37
CA ARG A 78 12.98 -12.26 -12.54
C ARG A 78 13.37 -11.37 -11.37
N ALA A 79 12.80 -10.18 -11.33
CA ALA A 79 12.77 -9.41 -10.10
C ALA A 79 11.79 -10.09 -9.13
N LEU A 80 12.30 -10.54 -7.99
CA LEU A 80 11.47 -10.85 -6.83
C LEU A 80 10.98 -9.51 -6.30
N ILE A 81 9.72 -9.15 -6.58
CA ILE A 81 9.09 -7.99 -5.95
C ILE A 81 8.85 -8.39 -4.49
N PRO A 82 9.52 -7.75 -3.51
CA PRO A 82 9.19 -8.00 -2.13
C PRO A 82 7.72 -7.63 -1.93
N LEU A 83 6.90 -8.58 -1.49
CA LEU A 83 5.51 -8.32 -1.14
C LEU A 83 5.39 -7.53 0.19
N GLY A 84 6.53 -7.12 0.77
CA GLY A 84 6.62 -6.26 1.94
C GLY A 84 6.85 -4.79 1.58
N PRO A 85 6.69 -3.87 2.54
CA PRO A 85 6.79 -2.44 2.27
C PRO A 85 8.19 -2.06 1.74
N PRO A 86 8.27 -1.15 0.74
CA PRO A 86 9.55 -0.68 0.20
C PRO A 86 10.37 0.01 1.29
N GLY A 87 11.68 -0.30 1.37
CA GLY A 87 12.62 0.37 2.26
C GLY A 87 12.94 -0.34 3.58
N SER A 88 12.59 -1.61 3.75
CA SER A 88 13.17 -2.42 4.82
C SER A 88 14.64 -2.71 4.51
N ARG A 89 15.56 -1.93 5.10
CA ARG A 89 16.99 -2.25 5.09
C ARG A 89 17.17 -3.54 5.90
N PRO A 90 17.82 -4.60 5.39
CA PRO A 90 18.13 -5.77 6.20
C PRO A 90 18.99 -5.33 7.39
N ASP A 91 18.62 -5.81 8.58
CA ASP A 91 19.39 -5.63 9.81
C ASP A 91 20.72 -6.38 9.64
N PRO A 92 21.90 -5.74 9.77
CA PRO A 92 23.19 -6.39 9.53
C PRO A 92 23.61 -7.42 10.62
N ALA A 93 22.65 -8.08 11.26
CA ALA A 93 22.89 -9.09 12.28
C ALA A 93 21.92 -10.28 12.16
N THR A 94 22.08 -11.09 11.12
CA THR A 94 21.86 -12.55 11.18
C THR A 94 22.77 -13.22 10.17
#